data_AF-A0A699HYI1-F1
#
_entry.id   AF-A0A699HYI1-F1
#
_cell.length_a   1.000
_cell.length_b   1.000
_cell.length_c   1.000
_cell.angle_alpha   90.00
_cell.angle_beta   90.00
_cell.angle_gamma   90.00
#
_symmetry.space_group_name_H-M   'P 1'
#
loop_
_entity.id
_entity.type
_entity.pdbx_description
1 polymer ?
#
loop_
_entity_poly.entity_id
_entity_poly.type
_entity_poly.pdbx_seq_one_letter_code
_entity_poly.pdbx_strand_id
1 'polypeptide(L)'
;MKIMVAIKRVVDYAVKIRIKSDKSGVETKNVKMSMNPFCEIALEEALKIKESGFASEVVAVSMGPTQCVDTLRTSLAMGADRAIHVDAPEISLQPLSVAKILKALVLVEKPGLLILGKQAIDDDCNQTGQMVAGLLNWPQGTFASKVVLDKEKKVATVDREVDGGLETLCLDLPAVLTADLRLNQPRYATLPNIMKAKSKPIKKMTPEELKVELRSDIEVIQVTEPPKREAGVIVSSVDELVDKLKNEAHTVSFFIFEEAIFPSNMKMHYSLPKKYDDAPFIKNLMGLSGLSIREDDVGNIFGRCELVKVVNQIYQPFLQGPTLTLFLTQENMMASLVYWVQLKP
;
A
#
# COMPACT_ATOMS: atom_id res chain seq x y z
N MET A 1 -22.08 -16.38 -7.04
CA MET A 1 -21.93 -15.32 -8.07
C MET A 1 -20.65 -15.54 -8.86
N LYS A 2 -20.48 -14.89 -10.03
CA LYS A 2 -19.19 -14.86 -10.74
C LYS A 2 -18.33 -13.70 -10.20
N ILE A 3 -17.05 -13.94 -9.97
CA ILE A 3 -16.08 -12.90 -9.61
C ILE A 3 -15.13 -12.70 -10.78
N MET A 4 -14.90 -11.45 -11.13
CA MET A 4 -13.87 -11.06 -12.09
C MET A 4 -12.70 -10.44 -11.34
N VAL A 5 -11.47 -10.83 -11.68
CA VAL A 5 -10.25 -10.29 -11.08
C VAL A 5 -9.37 -9.70 -12.17
N ALA A 6 -9.07 -8.41 -12.08
CA ALA A 6 -8.15 -7.76 -12.99
C ALA A 6 -6.71 -7.90 -12.47
N ILE A 7 -5.84 -8.51 -13.28
CA ILE A 7 -4.43 -8.71 -12.96
C ILE A 7 -3.56 -7.97 -13.99
N LYS A 8 -2.44 -7.42 -13.53
CA LYS A 8 -1.47 -6.71 -14.37
C LYS A 8 -0.11 -7.39 -14.32
N ARG A 9 0.55 -7.46 -15.47
CA ARG A 9 1.94 -7.88 -15.62
C ARG A 9 2.83 -6.65 -15.48
N VAL A 10 3.74 -6.68 -14.50
CA VAL A 10 4.62 -5.56 -14.15
C VAL A 10 6.06 -6.03 -14.01
N VAL A 11 7.02 -5.11 -13.92
CA VAL A 11 8.39 -5.44 -13.52
C VAL A 11 8.37 -5.99 -12.11
N ASP A 12 9.13 -7.07 -11.86
CA ASP A 12 9.21 -7.68 -10.54
C ASP A 12 9.70 -6.67 -9.50
N TYR A 13 9.02 -6.58 -8.35
CA TYR A 13 9.27 -5.60 -7.31
C TYR A 13 10.69 -5.70 -6.71
N ALA A 14 11.38 -6.84 -6.86
CA ALA A 14 12.75 -7.02 -6.39
C ALA A 14 13.79 -6.48 -7.40
N VAL A 15 13.38 -6.09 -8.61
CA VAL A 15 14.28 -5.58 -9.64
C VAL A 15 14.48 -4.08 -9.49
N LYS A 16 15.74 -3.65 -9.40
CA LYS A 16 16.10 -2.23 -9.56
C LYS A 16 15.95 -1.80 -11.01
N ILE A 17 14.92 -1.01 -11.30
CA ILE A 17 14.66 -0.44 -12.61
C ILE A 17 15.78 0.50 -13.06
N ARG A 18 15.98 0.59 -14.38
CA ARG A 18 16.87 1.56 -15.02
C ARG A 18 16.10 2.32 -16.07
N ILE A 19 16.42 3.59 -16.23
CA ILE A 19 15.81 4.43 -17.27
C ILE A 19 16.61 4.25 -18.55
N LYS A 20 15.89 4.23 -19.68
CA LYS A 20 16.52 4.16 -21.00
C LYS A 20 17.39 5.39 -21.25
N SER A 21 18.45 5.23 -22.03
CA SER A 21 19.32 6.35 -22.43
C SER A 21 18.59 7.44 -23.20
N ASP A 22 17.54 7.07 -23.95
CA ASP A 22 16.68 7.98 -24.71
C ASP A 22 15.62 8.70 -23.84
N LYS A 23 15.54 8.39 -22.54
CA LYS A 23 14.56 8.94 -21.58
C LYS A 23 13.10 8.73 -21.98
N SER A 24 12.82 7.81 -22.90
CA SER A 24 11.45 7.48 -23.34
C SER A 24 10.68 6.66 -22.30
N GLY A 25 11.37 6.06 -21.33
CA GLY A 25 10.76 5.23 -20.31
C GLY A 25 11.77 4.35 -19.56
N VAL A 26 11.25 3.33 -18.89
CA VAL A 26 12.03 2.33 -18.15
C VAL A 26 12.48 1.20 -19.08
N GLU A 27 13.67 0.65 -18.83
CA GLU A 27 14.18 -0.54 -19.52
C GLU A 27 13.37 -1.77 -19.09
N THR A 28 12.72 -2.41 -20.06
CA THR A 28 11.90 -3.62 -19.85
C THR A 28 12.45 -4.83 -20.58
N LYS A 29 13.50 -4.66 -21.42
CA LYS A 29 14.14 -5.77 -22.12
C LYS A 29 14.99 -6.58 -21.15
N ASN A 30 14.82 -7.91 -21.18
CA ASN A 30 15.53 -8.86 -20.33
C ASN A 30 15.37 -8.62 -18.82
N VAL A 31 14.30 -7.91 -18.43
CA VAL A 31 13.93 -7.73 -17.04
C VAL A 31 12.90 -8.79 -16.65
N LYS A 32 13.05 -9.34 -15.43
CA LYS A 32 12.07 -10.26 -14.88
C LYS A 32 10.74 -9.52 -14.66
N MET A 33 9.67 -10.05 -15.23
CA MET A 33 8.32 -9.54 -15.08
C MET A 33 7.50 -10.53 -14.24
N SER A 34 6.61 -10.02 -13.40
CA SER A 34 5.77 -10.82 -12.50
C SER A 34 4.33 -10.31 -12.49
N MET A 35 3.45 -11.00 -11.75
CA MET A 35 2.15 -10.44 -11.41
C MET A 35 2.37 -9.27 -10.45
N ASN A 36 1.56 -8.21 -10.58
CA ASN A 36 1.54 -7.12 -9.61
C ASN A 36 1.16 -7.67 -8.22
N PRO A 37 1.91 -7.37 -7.14
CA PRO A 37 1.65 -7.92 -5.81
C PRO A 37 0.21 -7.70 -5.31
N PHE A 38 -0.36 -6.50 -5.54
CA PHE A 38 -1.75 -6.23 -5.17
C PHE A 38 -2.76 -7.08 -5.96
N CYS A 39 -2.42 -7.48 -7.20
CA CYS A 39 -3.25 -8.36 -7.99
C CYS A 39 -3.21 -9.81 -7.50
N GLU A 40 -2.09 -10.26 -6.92
CA GLU A 40 -2.01 -11.59 -6.28
C GLU A 40 -2.95 -11.68 -5.08
N ILE A 41 -3.01 -10.61 -4.28
CA ILE A 41 -3.90 -10.50 -3.11
C ILE A 41 -5.37 -10.44 -3.53
N ALA A 42 -5.67 -9.64 -4.57
CA ALA A 42 -7.01 -9.57 -5.16
C ALA A 42 -7.49 -10.94 -5.65
N LEU A 43 -6.59 -11.71 -6.27
CA LEU A 43 -6.88 -13.05 -6.73
C LEU A 43 -7.09 -14.03 -5.57
N GLU A 44 -6.22 -14.02 -4.56
CA GLU A 44 -6.37 -14.86 -3.37
C GLU A 44 -7.71 -14.60 -2.68
N GLU A 45 -8.14 -13.34 -2.57
CA GLU A 45 -9.43 -13.00 -1.96
C GLU A 45 -10.59 -13.60 -2.76
N ALA A 46 -10.56 -13.47 -4.09
CA ALA A 46 -11.57 -14.08 -4.95
C ALA A 46 -11.64 -15.61 -4.78
N LEU A 47 -10.49 -16.26 -4.59
CA LEU A 47 -10.42 -17.71 -4.36
C LEU A 47 -10.96 -18.08 -2.98
N LYS A 48 -10.64 -17.33 -1.92
CA LYS A 48 -11.22 -17.55 -0.58
C LYS A 48 -12.73 -17.39 -0.57
N ILE A 49 -13.25 -16.38 -1.28
CA ILE A 49 -14.70 -16.16 -1.44
C ILE A 49 -15.34 -17.35 -2.17
N LYS A 50 -14.67 -17.90 -3.19
CA LYS A 50 -15.11 -19.11 -3.90
C LYS A 50 -15.10 -20.35 -2.99
N GLU A 51 -14.04 -20.57 -2.24
CA GLU A 51 -13.90 -21.70 -1.30
C GLU A 51 -14.95 -21.66 -0.19
N SER A 52 -15.32 -20.46 0.25
CA SER A 52 -16.42 -20.23 1.20
C SER A 52 -17.82 -20.44 0.58
N GLY A 53 -17.88 -20.80 -0.71
CA GLY A 53 -19.11 -21.09 -1.44
C GLY A 53 -19.90 -19.85 -1.91
N PHE A 54 -19.35 -18.64 -1.80
CA PHE A 54 -20.01 -17.40 -2.23
C PHE A 54 -19.86 -17.11 -3.72
N ALA A 55 -18.78 -17.60 -4.32
CA ALA A 55 -18.56 -17.55 -5.76
C ALA A 55 -18.66 -18.93 -6.42
N SER A 56 -19.21 -18.97 -7.63
CA SER A 56 -19.30 -20.16 -8.46
C SER A 56 -18.14 -20.24 -9.46
N GLU A 57 -17.57 -19.10 -9.85
CA GLU A 57 -16.52 -18.99 -10.85
C GLU A 57 -15.66 -17.76 -10.58
N VAL A 58 -14.34 -17.91 -10.71
CA VAL A 58 -13.34 -16.83 -10.67
C VAL A 58 -12.69 -16.69 -12.05
N VAL A 59 -12.88 -15.53 -12.67
CA VAL A 59 -12.37 -15.20 -14.00
C VAL A 59 -11.24 -14.18 -13.88
N ALA A 60 -10.02 -14.58 -14.22
CA ALA A 60 -8.88 -13.67 -14.24
C ALA A 60 -8.80 -12.93 -15.59
N VAL A 61 -8.51 -11.64 -15.57
CA VAL A 61 -8.44 -10.79 -16.77
C VAL A 61 -7.13 -10.03 -16.77
N SER A 62 -6.39 -10.08 -17.89
CA SER A 62 -5.23 -9.21 -18.12
C SER A 62 -5.32 -8.59 -19.50
N MET A 63 -4.88 -7.35 -19.60
CA MET A 63 -4.90 -6.57 -20.83
C MET A 63 -3.49 -6.07 -21.12
N GLY A 64 -3.06 -6.17 -22.37
CA GLY A 64 -1.71 -5.82 -22.79
C GLY A 64 -1.15 -6.81 -23.82
N PRO A 65 0.18 -6.86 -23.99
CA PRO A 65 0.79 -7.65 -25.05
C PRO A 65 0.69 -9.16 -24.74
N THR A 66 0.97 -10.01 -25.72
CA THR A 66 0.86 -11.48 -25.62
C THR A 66 1.58 -12.08 -24.41
N GLN A 67 2.66 -11.45 -23.92
CA GLN A 67 3.39 -11.89 -22.72
C GLN A 67 2.55 -11.83 -21.43
N CYS A 68 1.42 -11.11 -21.42
CA CYS A 68 0.45 -11.14 -20.31
C CYS A 68 -0.18 -12.54 -20.11
N VAL A 69 -0.17 -13.39 -21.14
CA VAL A 69 -0.67 -14.77 -21.06
C VAL A 69 0.09 -15.56 -19.98
N ASP A 70 1.39 -15.33 -19.79
CA ASP A 70 2.18 -16.01 -18.75
C ASP A 70 1.67 -15.65 -17.35
N THR A 71 1.37 -14.37 -17.10
CA THR A 71 0.78 -13.91 -15.84
C THR A 71 -0.62 -14.49 -15.62
N LEU A 72 -1.42 -14.61 -16.69
CA LEU A 72 -2.72 -15.29 -16.62
C LEU A 72 -2.55 -16.78 -16.30
N ARG A 73 -1.55 -17.46 -16.85
CA ARG A 73 -1.25 -18.86 -16.48
C ARG A 73 -0.89 -19.01 -15.01
N THR A 74 -0.16 -18.06 -14.42
CA THR A 74 0.08 -18.02 -12.97
C THR A 74 -1.23 -17.90 -12.20
N SER A 75 -2.15 -17.01 -12.60
CA SER A 75 -3.46 -16.87 -11.93
C SER A 75 -4.30 -18.16 -12.00
N LEU A 76 -4.26 -18.86 -13.13
CA LEU A 76 -4.91 -20.15 -13.34
C LEU A 76 -4.29 -21.26 -12.49
N ALA A 77 -2.99 -21.19 -12.24
CA ALA A 77 -2.26 -22.11 -11.37
C ALA A 77 -2.53 -21.85 -9.88
N MET A 78 -2.79 -20.61 -9.48
CA MET A 78 -3.20 -20.29 -8.12
C MET A 78 -4.61 -20.81 -7.80
N GLY A 79 -5.52 -20.76 -8.78
CA GLY A 79 -6.86 -21.35 -8.61
C GLY A 79 -7.97 -20.78 -9.49
N ALA A 80 -7.71 -19.76 -10.32
CA ALA A 80 -8.73 -19.21 -11.21
C ALA A 80 -9.30 -20.29 -12.16
N ASP A 81 -10.58 -20.20 -12.49
CA ASP A 81 -11.28 -21.19 -13.31
C ASP A 81 -10.90 -21.03 -14.79
N ARG A 82 -10.94 -19.80 -15.27
CA ARG A 82 -10.56 -19.41 -16.63
C ARG A 82 -9.97 -18.01 -16.65
N ALA A 83 -9.33 -17.68 -17.76
CA ALA A 83 -8.77 -16.37 -17.96
C ALA A 83 -9.25 -15.71 -19.26
N ILE A 84 -9.21 -14.39 -19.30
CA ILE A 84 -9.44 -13.57 -20.49
C ILE A 84 -8.19 -12.74 -20.73
N HIS A 85 -7.62 -12.86 -21.93
CA HIS A 85 -6.55 -11.99 -22.40
C HIS A 85 -7.16 -11.00 -23.38
N VAL A 86 -7.07 -9.70 -23.08
CA VAL A 86 -7.34 -8.66 -24.06
C VAL A 86 -6.03 -8.25 -24.70
N ASP A 87 -5.86 -8.60 -25.96
CA ASP A 87 -4.64 -8.33 -26.72
C ASP A 87 -4.59 -6.87 -27.15
N ALA A 88 -3.67 -6.13 -26.55
CA ALA A 88 -3.45 -4.71 -26.81
C ALA A 88 -1.92 -4.44 -26.89
N PRO A 89 -1.28 -4.77 -28.02
CA PRO A 89 0.18 -4.83 -28.14
C PRO A 89 0.87 -3.46 -28.31
N GLU A 90 0.18 -2.43 -28.81
CA GLU A 90 0.82 -1.21 -29.33
C GLU A 90 0.62 0.05 -28.48
N ILE A 91 -0.19 -0.02 -27.40
CA ILE A 91 -0.59 1.17 -26.64
C ILE A 91 -0.16 1.01 -25.19
N SER A 92 0.57 1.99 -24.66
CA SER A 92 0.71 2.15 -23.21
C SER A 92 -0.68 2.42 -22.63
N LEU A 93 -1.31 1.37 -22.13
CA LEU A 93 -2.69 1.42 -21.66
C LEU A 93 -2.75 2.27 -20.39
N GLN A 94 -3.29 3.48 -20.54
CA GLN A 94 -3.61 4.35 -19.41
C GLN A 94 -4.77 3.77 -18.59
N PRO A 95 -4.86 4.10 -17.28
CA PRO A 95 -5.93 3.62 -16.40
C PRO A 95 -7.35 3.80 -16.97
N LEU A 96 -7.61 4.90 -17.67
CA LEU A 96 -8.91 5.15 -18.30
C LEU A 96 -9.24 4.15 -19.42
N SER A 97 -8.28 3.84 -20.29
CA SER A 97 -8.43 2.84 -21.35
C SER A 97 -8.66 1.45 -20.76
N VAL A 98 -7.91 1.13 -19.70
CA VAL A 98 -8.11 -0.11 -18.94
C VAL A 98 -9.52 -0.16 -18.36
N ALA A 99 -9.99 0.94 -17.76
CA ALA A 99 -11.30 1.01 -17.16
C ALA A 99 -12.44 0.84 -18.17
N LYS A 100 -12.32 1.41 -19.38
CA LYS A 100 -13.31 1.24 -20.45
C LYS A 100 -13.39 -0.20 -20.96
N ILE A 101 -12.25 -0.87 -21.13
CA ILE A 101 -12.22 -2.30 -21.49
C ILE A 101 -12.83 -3.15 -20.38
N LEU A 102 -12.47 -2.91 -19.12
CA LEU A 102 -13.04 -3.65 -17.98
C LEU A 102 -14.56 -3.45 -17.89
N LYS A 103 -15.07 -2.23 -18.12
CA LYS A 103 -16.51 -1.97 -18.24
C LYS A 103 -17.14 -2.86 -19.31
N ALA A 104 -16.58 -2.90 -20.51
CA ALA A 104 -17.11 -3.73 -21.60
C ALA A 104 -17.11 -5.22 -21.23
N LEU A 105 -16.03 -5.71 -20.61
CA LEU A 105 -15.94 -7.09 -20.12
C LEU A 105 -16.96 -7.39 -19.03
N VAL A 106 -17.19 -6.47 -18.09
CA VAL A 106 -18.21 -6.62 -17.05
C VAL A 106 -19.61 -6.73 -17.67
N LEU A 107 -19.91 -5.98 -18.73
CA LEU A 107 -21.21 -6.08 -19.42
C LEU A 107 -21.41 -7.43 -20.13
N VAL A 108 -20.34 -8.01 -20.68
CA VAL A 108 -20.36 -9.32 -21.35
C VAL A 108 -20.44 -10.47 -20.33
N GLU A 109 -19.59 -10.43 -19.31
CA GLU A 109 -19.42 -11.52 -18.36
C GLU A 109 -20.39 -11.47 -17.19
N LYS A 110 -20.94 -10.29 -16.89
CA LYS A 110 -21.88 -10.02 -15.79
C LYS A 110 -21.40 -10.57 -14.43
N PRO A 111 -20.17 -10.25 -13.99
CA PRO A 111 -19.74 -10.62 -12.64
C PRO A 111 -20.58 -9.91 -11.58
N GLY A 112 -20.76 -10.56 -10.42
CA GLY A 112 -21.39 -9.94 -9.25
C GLY A 112 -20.40 -9.14 -8.40
N LEU A 113 -19.10 -9.31 -8.64
CA LEU A 113 -18.02 -8.63 -7.93
C LEU A 113 -16.83 -8.49 -8.85
N LEU A 114 -16.24 -7.29 -8.92
CA LEU A 114 -14.99 -7.03 -9.61
C LEU A 114 -13.92 -6.69 -8.56
N ILE A 115 -12.83 -7.45 -8.52
CA ILE A 115 -11.71 -7.21 -7.58
C ILE A 115 -10.47 -6.83 -8.37
N LEU A 116 -9.82 -5.74 -7.97
CA LEU A 116 -8.55 -5.28 -8.53
C LEU A 116 -7.52 -5.13 -7.40
N GLY A 117 -6.24 -5.02 -7.75
CA GLY A 117 -5.25 -4.47 -6.82
C GLY A 117 -5.49 -2.98 -6.58
N LYS A 118 -5.09 -2.47 -5.41
CA LYS A 118 -5.09 -1.03 -5.08
C LYS A 118 -4.38 -0.20 -6.17
N GLN A 119 -3.12 -0.52 -6.43
CA GLN A 119 -2.32 0.15 -7.45
C GLN A 119 -1.46 -0.86 -8.20
N ALA A 120 -0.92 -0.44 -9.34
CA ALA A 120 0.12 -1.18 -10.02
C ALA A 120 1.47 -0.52 -9.75
N ILE A 121 2.47 -1.31 -9.36
CA ILE A 121 3.78 -0.81 -8.92
C ILE A 121 4.64 -0.15 -10.03
N ASP A 122 4.19 -0.19 -11.28
CA ASP A 122 4.87 0.40 -12.42
C ASP A 122 4.37 1.82 -12.75
N ASP A 123 3.06 2.04 -12.69
CA ASP A 123 2.45 3.36 -12.93
C ASP A 123 2.05 4.10 -11.64
N ASP A 124 1.98 3.40 -10.51
CA ASP A 124 1.57 3.87 -9.18
C ASP A 124 0.32 4.79 -9.19
N CYS A 125 -0.59 4.58 -10.15
CA CYS A 125 -1.68 5.51 -10.40
C CYS A 125 -2.81 5.42 -9.37
N ASN A 126 -3.09 4.22 -8.83
CA ASN A 126 -4.21 3.98 -7.92
C ASN A 126 -5.55 4.55 -8.44
N GLN A 127 -5.88 4.31 -9.72
CA GLN A 127 -7.01 4.93 -10.42
C GLN A 127 -7.99 3.94 -11.04
N THR A 128 -7.48 2.82 -11.58
CA THR A 128 -8.26 1.92 -12.44
C THR A 128 -9.53 1.40 -11.75
N GLY A 129 -9.45 1.00 -10.48
CA GLY A 129 -10.60 0.48 -9.74
C GLY A 129 -11.72 1.51 -9.59
N GLN A 130 -11.36 2.73 -9.17
CA GLN A 130 -12.31 3.83 -8.98
C GLN A 130 -12.91 4.30 -10.31
N MET A 131 -12.11 4.36 -11.38
CA MET A 131 -12.59 4.70 -12.72
C MET A 131 -13.62 3.69 -13.22
N VAL A 132 -13.37 2.38 -13.06
CA VAL A 132 -14.32 1.33 -13.47
C VAL A 132 -15.62 1.44 -12.67
N ALA A 133 -15.53 1.65 -11.36
CA ALA A 133 -16.69 1.82 -10.50
C ALA A 133 -17.56 3.00 -10.96
N GLY A 134 -16.94 4.16 -11.22
CA GLY A 134 -17.65 5.34 -11.75
C GLY A 134 -18.27 5.10 -13.13
N LEU A 135 -17.56 4.43 -14.04
CA LEU A 135 -18.04 4.11 -15.38
C LEU A 135 -19.21 3.10 -15.41
N LEU A 136 -19.28 2.21 -14.42
CA LEU A 136 -20.36 1.24 -14.23
C LEU A 136 -21.49 1.77 -13.33
N ASN A 137 -21.26 2.90 -12.65
CA ASN A 137 -22.10 3.38 -11.56
C ASN A 137 -22.30 2.32 -10.46
N TRP A 138 -21.22 1.63 -10.08
CA TRP A 138 -21.20 0.62 -9.03
C TRP A 138 -20.60 1.20 -7.73
N PRO A 139 -21.07 0.76 -6.56
CA PRO A 139 -20.41 1.08 -5.30
C PRO A 139 -18.98 0.51 -5.27
N GLN A 140 -18.09 1.21 -4.57
CA GLN A 140 -16.67 0.85 -4.48
C GLN A 140 -16.20 0.70 -3.04
N GLY A 141 -15.37 -0.31 -2.79
CA GLY A 141 -14.63 -0.50 -1.55
C GLY A 141 -13.15 -0.50 -1.83
N THR A 142 -12.51 0.66 -1.74
CA THR A 142 -11.06 0.78 -2.02
C THR A 142 -10.22 0.53 -0.77
N PHE A 143 -8.99 0.08 -0.96
CA PHE A 143 -8.04 -0.19 0.13
C PHE A 143 -8.58 -1.21 1.13
N ALA A 144 -9.28 -2.24 0.62
CA ALA A 144 -9.90 -3.26 1.44
C ALA A 144 -8.83 -4.07 2.19
N SER A 145 -8.95 -4.11 3.52
CA SER A 145 -8.17 -4.99 4.43
C SER A 145 -9.00 -6.15 4.98
N LYS A 146 -10.33 -6.10 4.85
CA LYS A 146 -11.22 -7.25 5.11
C LYS A 146 -12.48 -7.16 4.26
N VAL A 147 -12.96 -8.30 3.78
CA VAL A 147 -14.19 -8.40 3.00
C VAL A 147 -15.07 -9.51 3.57
N VAL A 148 -16.33 -9.19 3.85
CA VAL A 148 -17.34 -10.15 4.29
C VAL A 148 -18.57 -10.01 3.41
N LEU A 149 -19.00 -11.10 2.78
CA LEU A 149 -20.17 -11.12 1.91
C LEU A 149 -21.38 -11.70 2.64
N ASP A 150 -22.53 -11.04 2.47
CA ASP A 150 -23.84 -11.55 2.91
C ASP A 150 -24.67 -11.91 1.67
N LYS A 151 -24.94 -13.21 1.47
CA LYS A 151 -25.72 -13.71 0.32
C LYS A 151 -27.18 -13.32 0.38
N GLU A 152 -27.75 -13.30 1.58
CA GLU A 152 -29.19 -13.08 1.76
C GLU A 152 -29.52 -11.61 1.49
N LYS A 153 -28.69 -10.72 2.02
CA LYS A 153 -28.84 -9.27 1.86
C LYS A 153 -28.23 -8.73 0.57
N LYS A 154 -27.40 -9.52 -0.13
CA LYS A 154 -26.65 -9.11 -1.33
C LYS A 154 -25.77 -7.89 -1.09
N VAL A 155 -25.11 -7.85 0.07
CA VAL A 155 -24.19 -6.77 0.45
C VAL A 155 -22.80 -7.30 0.74
N ALA A 156 -21.80 -6.45 0.52
CA ALA A 156 -20.42 -6.65 0.93
C ALA A 156 -20.08 -5.67 2.04
N THR A 157 -19.70 -6.17 3.21
CA THR A 157 -19.08 -5.36 4.27
C THR A 157 -17.58 -5.35 4.05
N VAL A 158 -16.99 -4.17 3.91
CA VAL A 158 -15.59 -3.97 3.58
C VAL A 158 -14.95 -3.07 4.61
N ASP A 159 -13.92 -3.56 5.29
CA ASP A 159 -13.06 -2.71 6.12
C ASP A 159 -11.96 -2.15 5.23
N ARG A 160 -11.80 -0.83 5.25
CA ARG A 160 -10.88 -0.07 4.41
C ARG A 160 -9.81 0.56 5.28
N GLU A 161 -8.58 0.52 4.80
CA GLU A 161 -7.47 1.28 5.37
C GLU A 161 -7.56 2.74 4.91
N VAL A 162 -7.66 3.66 5.86
CA VAL A 162 -7.65 5.11 5.67
C VAL A 162 -6.54 5.71 6.55
N ASP A 163 -6.16 6.96 6.29
CA ASP A 163 -5.00 7.57 6.97
C ASP A 163 -5.11 7.57 8.50
N GLY A 164 -6.33 7.71 9.03
CA GLY A 164 -6.62 7.70 10.47
C GLY A 164 -6.93 6.32 11.09
N GLY A 165 -6.82 5.23 10.32
CA GLY A 165 -7.13 3.87 10.79
C GLY A 165 -8.04 3.08 9.85
N LEU A 166 -9.13 2.52 10.38
CA LEU A 166 -10.04 1.67 9.63
C LEU A 166 -11.43 2.30 9.48
N GLU A 167 -12.01 2.17 8.28
CA GLU A 167 -13.39 2.56 7.97
C GLU A 167 -14.15 1.34 7.43
N THR A 168 -15.28 1.00 8.07
CA THR A 168 -16.14 -0.10 7.60
C THR A 168 -17.28 0.45 6.74
N LEU A 169 -17.38 -0.04 5.49
CA LEU A 169 -18.46 0.28 4.56
C LEU A 169 -19.35 -0.93 4.30
N CYS A 170 -20.63 -0.68 4.03
CA CYS A 170 -21.56 -1.67 3.52
C CYS A 170 -21.93 -1.29 2.08
N LEU A 171 -21.65 -2.18 1.12
CA LEU A 171 -21.80 -1.94 -0.31
C LEU A 171 -22.83 -2.90 -0.90
N ASP A 172 -23.78 -2.39 -1.66
CA ASP A 172 -24.71 -3.23 -2.40
C ASP A 172 -24.00 -3.96 -3.55
N LEU A 173 -24.31 -5.23 -3.78
CA LEU A 173 -23.79 -5.97 -4.93
C LEU A 173 -24.67 -5.71 -6.18
N PRO A 174 -24.07 -5.50 -7.37
CA PRO A 174 -22.65 -5.68 -7.68
C PRO A 174 -21.75 -4.50 -7.29
N ALA A 175 -20.51 -4.80 -6.86
CA ALA A 175 -19.55 -3.81 -6.38
C ALA A 175 -18.15 -3.98 -7.00
N VAL A 176 -17.32 -2.94 -6.88
CA VAL A 176 -15.89 -2.96 -7.24
C VAL A 176 -15.04 -2.86 -5.97
N LEU A 177 -14.09 -3.77 -5.79
CA LEU A 177 -13.17 -3.77 -4.64
C LEU A 177 -11.73 -3.57 -5.11
N THR A 178 -10.94 -2.83 -4.33
CA THR A 178 -9.48 -2.79 -4.51
C THR A 178 -8.77 -3.32 -3.27
N ALA A 179 -7.90 -4.31 -3.47
CA ALA A 179 -7.22 -5.02 -2.39
C ALA A 179 -5.98 -4.25 -1.91
N ASP A 180 -5.90 -4.03 -0.59
CA ASP A 180 -4.69 -3.56 0.08
C ASP A 180 -3.78 -4.74 0.46
N LEU A 181 -2.52 -4.47 0.81
CA LEU A 181 -1.54 -5.48 1.21
C LEU A 181 -1.97 -6.28 2.44
N ARG A 182 -2.77 -5.69 3.32
CA ARG A 182 -3.20 -6.30 4.58
C ARG A 182 -4.37 -7.28 4.44
N LEU A 183 -5.00 -7.35 3.27
CA LEU A 183 -6.22 -8.14 3.07
C LEU A 183 -6.00 -9.64 3.29
N ASN A 184 -4.92 -10.19 2.74
CA ASN A 184 -4.58 -11.59 2.86
C ASN A 184 -3.11 -11.85 2.48
N GLN A 185 -2.69 -13.11 2.63
CA GLN A 185 -1.42 -13.61 2.10
C GLN A 185 -1.70 -14.54 0.92
N PRO A 186 -1.23 -14.21 -0.29
CA PRO A 186 -1.44 -15.05 -1.47
C PRO A 186 -0.82 -16.43 -1.33
N ARG A 187 -1.53 -17.47 -1.76
CA ARG A 187 -0.98 -18.84 -1.79
C ARG A 187 -0.01 -19.04 -2.93
N TYR A 188 0.98 -19.90 -2.72
CA TYR A 188 1.84 -20.36 -3.81
C TYR A 188 1.15 -21.43 -4.67
N ALA A 189 1.33 -21.33 -5.99
CA ALA A 189 0.86 -22.34 -6.92
C ALA A 189 1.71 -23.61 -6.80
N THR A 190 1.07 -24.76 -6.55
CA THR A 190 1.75 -26.05 -6.50
C THR A 190 2.10 -26.56 -7.91
N LEU A 191 3.15 -27.38 -8.03
CA LEU A 191 3.57 -27.94 -9.32
C LEU A 191 2.44 -28.67 -10.08
N PRO A 192 1.58 -29.48 -9.44
CA PRO A 192 0.43 -30.09 -10.11
C PRO A 192 -0.55 -29.04 -10.69
N ASN A 193 -0.78 -27.94 -9.98
CA ASN A 193 -1.68 -26.89 -10.44
C ASN A 193 -1.07 -26.09 -11.60
N ILE A 194 0.25 -25.88 -11.61
CA ILE A 194 0.96 -25.26 -12.75
C ILE A 194 0.78 -26.10 -14.02
N MET A 195 0.85 -27.42 -13.90
CA MET A 195 0.62 -28.32 -15.04
C MET A 195 -0.84 -28.29 -15.51
N LYS A 196 -1.81 -28.30 -14.59
CA LYS A 196 -3.24 -28.17 -14.91
C LYS A 196 -3.58 -26.79 -15.52
N ALA A 197 -2.86 -25.74 -15.13
CA ALA A 197 -3.10 -24.39 -15.63
C ALA A 197 -2.80 -24.23 -17.12
N LYS A 198 -1.94 -25.08 -17.69
CA LYS A 198 -1.63 -25.08 -19.14
C LYS A 198 -2.83 -25.49 -19.99
N SER A 199 -3.69 -26.40 -19.49
CA SER A 199 -4.88 -26.87 -20.20
C SER A 199 -6.12 -26.02 -19.95
N LYS A 200 -6.14 -25.18 -18.91
CA LYS A 200 -7.28 -24.29 -18.62
C LYS A 200 -7.49 -23.27 -19.76
N PRO A 201 -8.74 -22.89 -20.04
CA PRO A 201 -9.06 -22.01 -21.16
C PRO A 201 -8.61 -20.57 -20.89
N ILE A 202 -7.99 -19.96 -21.91
CA ILE A 202 -7.72 -18.51 -21.97
C ILE A 202 -8.46 -17.99 -23.20
N LYS A 203 -9.52 -17.20 -22.98
CA LYS A 203 -10.24 -16.54 -24.05
C LYS A 203 -9.46 -15.31 -24.49
N LYS A 204 -9.02 -15.29 -25.74
CA LYS A 204 -8.43 -14.10 -26.35
C LYS A 204 -9.56 -13.18 -26.84
N MET A 205 -9.45 -11.89 -26.59
CA MET A 205 -10.33 -10.84 -27.10
C MET A 205 -9.50 -9.65 -27.53
N THR A 206 -10.06 -8.75 -28.33
CA THR A 206 -9.42 -7.47 -28.67
C THR A 206 -10.28 -6.27 -28.24
N PRO A 207 -9.68 -5.07 -28.05
CA PRO A 207 -10.44 -3.85 -27.78
C PRO A 207 -11.51 -3.55 -28.83
N GLU A 208 -11.26 -3.87 -30.10
CA GLU A 208 -12.18 -3.67 -31.23
C GLU A 208 -13.41 -4.55 -31.09
N GLU A 209 -13.24 -5.84 -30.73
CA GLU A 209 -14.35 -6.75 -30.45
C GLU A 209 -15.22 -6.27 -29.29
N LEU A 210 -14.60 -5.60 -28.31
CA LEU A 210 -15.27 -4.99 -27.17
C LEU A 210 -15.87 -3.61 -27.48
N LYS A 211 -15.70 -3.10 -28.71
CA LYS A 211 -16.15 -1.77 -29.16
C LYS A 211 -15.61 -0.65 -28.26
N VAL A 212 -14.37 -0.78 -27.81
CA VAL A 212 -13.69 0.22 -26.98
C VAL A 212 -12.63 0.93 -27.79
N GLU A 213 -12.78 2.25 -27.95
CA GLU A 213 -11.77 3.09 -28.56
C GLU A 213 -10.64 3.37 -27.56
N LEU A 214 -9.42 2.96 -27.95
CA LEU A 214 -8.20 3.23 -27.18
C LEU A 214 -7.62 4.58 -27.60
N ARG A 215 -8.05 5.61 -26.88
CA ARG A 215 -7.48 6.96 -27.01
C ARG A 215 -6.79 7.34 -25.69
N SER A 216 -5.55 7.82 -25.81
CA SER A 216 -4.84 8.48 -24.70
C SER A 216 -4.85 9.97 -24.93
N ASP A 217 -5.35 10.73 -23.96
CA ASP A 217 -5.21 12.19 -23.92
C ASP A 217 -3.96 12.62 -23.12
N ILE A 218 -3.14 11.65 -22.70
CA ILE A 218 -1.89 11.87 -21.97
C ILE A 218 -0.72 11.37 -22.82
N GLU A 219 0.31 12.19 -22.92
CA GLU A 219 1.57 11.88 -23.57
C GLU A 219 2.72 11.98 -22.56
N VAL A 220 3.56 10.94 -22.51
CA VAL A 220 4.76 10.94 -21.66
C VAL A 220 5.90 11.56 -22.45
N ILE A 221 6.29 12.78 -22.10
CA ILE A 221 7.35 13.52 -22.80
C ILE A 221 8.73 12.97 -22.45
N GLN A 222 9.00 12.72 -21.17
CA GLN A 222 10.31 12.30 -20.69
C GLN A 222 10.22 11.59 -19.34
N VAL A 223 11.10 10.61 -19.12
CA VAL A 223 11.29 9.92 -17.85
C VAL A 223 12.74 10.09 -17.38
N THR A 224 12.95 10.51 -16.13
CA THR A 224 14.28 10.82 -15.56
C THR A 224 14.48 10.22 -14.19
N GLU A 225 15.75 9.95 -13.83
CA GLU A 225 16.07 9.42 -12.51
C GLU A 225 15.78 10.49 -11.46
N PRO A 226 15.29 10.10 -10.27
CA PRO A 226 15.20 11.04 -9.16
C PRO A 226 16.60 11.57 -8.81
N PRO A 227 16.69 12.78 -8.23
CA PRO A 227 17.98 13.32 -7.80
C PRO A 227 18.65 12.36 -6.83
N LYS A 228 19.96 12.12 -7.04
CA LYS A 228 20.74 11.27 -6.14
C LYS A 228 20.82 11.96 -4.77
N ARG A 229 20.46 11.23 -3.71
CA ARG A 229 20.65 11.71 -2.34
C ARG A 229 22.14 11.96 -2.09
N GLU A 230 22.45 13.05 -1.41
CA GLU A 230 23.80 13.32 -0.92
C GLU A 230 24.21 12.28 0.12
N ALA A 231 25.52 12.03 0.23
CA ALA A 231 26.04 11.08 1.19
C ALA A 231 25.79 11.60 2.62
N GLY A 232 25.22 10.73 3.47
CA GLY A 232 25.03 11.05 4.88
C GLY A 232 26.36 11.15 5.64
N VAL A 233 26.30 11.77 6.82
CA VAL A 233 27.45 11.92 7.72
C VAL A 233 27.31 10.96 8.89
N ILE A 234 28.37 10.20 9.19
CA ILE A 234 28.44 9.37 10.40
C ILE A 234 28.92 10.26 11.56
N VAL A 235 28.16 10.29 12.64
CA VAL A 235 28.48 11.04 13.86
C VAL A 235 29.06 10.13 14.94
N SER A 236 29.90 10.70 15.79
CA SER A 236 30.67 9.97 16.80
C SER A 236 30.00 9.89 18.17
N SER A 237 28.96 10.70 18.41
CA SER A 237 28.25 10.77 19.68
C SER A 237 26.78 11.16 19.53
N VAL A 238 25.99 10.88 20.56
CA VAL A 238 24.57 11.29 20.64
C VAL A 238 24.45 12.81 20.68
N ASP A 239 25.35 13.51 21.36
CA ASP A 239 25.33 14.97 21.44
C ASP A 239 25.59 15.60 20.06
N GLU A 240 26.56 15.07 19.30
CA GLU A 240 26.83 15.49 17.93
C GLU A 240 25.64 15.22 17.00
N LEU A 241 24.92 14.09 17.20
CA LEU A 241 23.70 13.80 16.45
C LEU A 241 22.62 14.84 16.75
N VAL A 242 22.36 15.12 18.02
CA VAL A 242 21.33 16.09 18.44
C VAL A 242 21.67 17.49 17.95
N ASP A 243 22.95 17.88 17.98
CA ASP A 243 23.41 19.16 17.48
C ASP A 243 23.17 19.30 15.97
N LYS A 244 23.57 18.30 15.16
CA LYS A 244 23.30 18.30 13.72
C LYS A 244 21.81 18.28 13.39
N LEU A 245 21.00 17.55 14.17
CA LEU A 245 19.54 17.53 13.97
C LEU A 245 18.87 18.88 14.28
N LYS A 246 19.36 19.60 15.30
CA LYS A 246 18.85 20.93 15.68
C LYS A 246 19.29 22.01 14.69
N ASN A 247 20.57 22.01 14.33
CA ASN A 247 21.21 23.14 13.66
C ASN A 247 21.27 22.96 12.13
N GLU A 248 21.47 21.74 11.62
CA GLU A 248 21.65 21.48 10.19
C GLU A 248 20.38 20.92 9.53
N ALA A 249 19.71 19.98 10.20
CA ALA A 249 18.55 19.30 9.64
C ALA A 249 17.20 19.98 9.97
N HIS A 250 17.21 20.99 10.85
CA HIS A 250 16.02 21.72 11.35
C HIS A 250 14.82 20.83 11.73
N THR A 251 15.06 19.57 12.10
CA THR A 251 14.02 18.54 12.17
C THR A 251 13.27 18.59 13.50
N VAL A 252 13.90 19.12 14.55
CA VAL A 252 13.31 19.21 15.90
C VAL A 252 12.10 20.16 15.93
N SER A 253 12.04 21.15 15.04
CA SER A 253 10.88 22.03 14.89
C SER A 253 9.68 21.34 14.23
N PHE A 254 9.92 20.34 13.38
CA PHE A 254 8.88 19.62 12.63
C PHE A 254 8.12 18.61 13.50
N PHE A 255 8.80 17.94 14.45
CA PHE A 255 8.17 16.96 15.33
C PHE A 255 7.16 17.58 16.32
N ILE A 256 7.32 18.84 16.70
CA ILE A 256 6.40 19.50 17.64
C ILE A 256 5.06 19.83 16.97
N PHE A 257 5.00 19.98 15.64
CA PHE A 257 3.78 20.38 14.94
C PHE A 257 2.85 19.22 14.57
N GLU A 258 3.33 17.99 14.46
CA GLU A 258 2.50 16.85 14.02
C GLU A 258 1.62 16.26 15.14
N GLU A 259 2.01 16.40 16.42
CA GLU A 259 1.23 15.87 17.56
C GLU A 259 0.50 16.93 18.42
N ALA A 260 0.62 18.23 18.11
CA ALA A 260 0.21 19.29 19.02
C ALA A 260 -0.83 20.27 18.43
N ILE A 261 -2.04 19.79 18.09
CA ILE A 261 -3.22 20.66 18.12
C ILE A 261 -3.74 20.67 19.56
N PHE A 262 -3.11 21.48 20.42
CA PHE A 262 -3.64 21.75 21.76
C PHE A 262 -4.70 22.86 21.68
N PRO A 263 -5.93 22.67 22.22
CA PRO A 263 -6.83 23.79 22.45
C PRO A 263 -6.20 24.76 23.45
N SER A 264 -6.42 26.06 23.23
CA SER A 264 -5.69 27.22 23.76
C SER A 264 -5.64 27.42 25.28
N ASN A 265 -6.13 26.47 26.09
CA ASN A 265 -6.30 26.64 27.54
C ASN A 265 -5.72 25.51 28.42
N MET A 266 -4.81 24.67 27.91
CA MET A 266 -4.19 23.63 28.74
C MET A 266 -2.83 24.08 29.31
N LYS A 267 -2.75 24.25 30.64
CA LYS A 267 -1.47 24.43 31.36
C LYS A 267 -0.88 23.06 31.67
N MET A 268 0.38 22.82 31.27
CA MET A 268 1.09 21.59 31.60
C MET A 268 1.63 21.62 33.04
N HIS A 269 1.30 20.59 33.82
CA HIS A 269 1.92 20.28 35.10
C HIS A 269 2.86 19.08 34.92
N TYR A 270 4.15 19.26 35.22
CA TYR A 270 5.14 18.18 35.22
C TYR A 270 5.57 17.86 36.65
N SER A 271 5.70 16.57 36.95
CA SER A 271 6.29 16.03 38.19
C SER A 271 7.51 15.18 37.83
N LEU A 272 8.70 15.59 38.25
CA LEU A 272 9.93 14.80 38.07
C LEU A 272 10.07 13.77 39.22
N PRO A 273 10.56 12.55 38.96
CA PRO A 273 10.91 11.61 40.02
C PRO A 273 12.11 12.13 40.83
N LYS A 274 12.03 12.03 42.17
CA LYS A 274 13.02 12.48 43.20
C LYS A 274 14.50 12.10 43.00
N LYS A 275 14.84 11.33 41.96
CA LYS A 275 16.23 10.91 41.67
C LYS A 275 17.01 11.88 40.76
N TYR A 276 16.38 12.97 40.32
CA TYR A 276 16.97 13.95 39.37
C TYR A 276 16.92 15.41 39.86
N ASP A 277 16.61 15.65 41.13
CA ASP A 277 16.53 17.02 41.68
C ASP A 277 17.87 17.79 41.71
N ASP A 278 19.01 17.07 41.63
CA ASP A 278 20.35 17.65 41.74
C ASP A 278 21.06 17.89 40.39
N ALA A 279 20.33 17.90 39.27
CA ALA A 279 20.90 18.26 37.98
C ALA A 279 20.72 19.77 37.68
N PRO A 280 21.73 20.64 37.89
CA PRO A 280 21.67 22.07 37.52
C PRO A 280 21.40 22.29 36.01
N PHE A 281 21.55 21.25 35.19
CA PHE A 281 21.30 21.25 33.75
C PHE A 281 19.82 21.43 33.38
N ILE A 282 18.87 20.90 34.17
CA ILE A 282 17.44 20.93 33.83
C ILE A 282 16.79 22.29 34.17
N LYS A 283 17.23 22.95 35.25
CA LYS A 283 16.72 24.28 35.63
C LYS A 283 17.12 25.38 34.65
N ASN A 284 18.30 25.28 34.03
CA ASN A 284 18.77 26.26 33.03
C ASN A 284 18.12 26.08 31.66
N LEU A 285 17.66 24.87 31.31
CA LEU A 285 17.02 24.62 30.02
C LEU A 285 15.60 25.23 29.92
N MET A 286 14.95 25.50 31.05
CA MET A 286 13.52 25.89 31.08
C MET A 286 13.23 27.30 31.62
N GLY A 287 14.22 28.05 32.12
CA GLY A 287 14.01 29.46 32.54
C GLY A 287 12.98 29.67 33.66
N LEU A 288 12.73 28.66 34.50
CA LEU A 288 11.72 28.71 35.57
C LEU A 288 12.36 29.10 36.91
N SER A 289 12.43 30.40 37.18
CA SER A 289 12.69 30.90 38.53
C SER A 289 11.35 31.16 39.25
N GLY A 290 11.08 30.37 40.29
CA GLY A 290 10.00 30.59 41.24
C GLY A 290 8.63 30.03 40.84
N LEU A 291 8.28 28.84 41.31
CA LEU A 291 6.89 28.40 41.57
C LEU A 291 6.89 27.11 42.41
N SER A 292 6.09 27.09 43.47
CA SER A 292 5.93 26.00 44.45
C SER A 292 4.87 24.97 44.02
N ILE A 293 5.08 23.69 44.32
CA ILE A 293 4.23 22.54 43.94
C ILE A 293 3.36 22.09 45.14
N ARG A 294 2.09 21.71 44.91
CA ARG A 294 1.22 20.93 45.82
C ARG A 294 0.94 19.55 45.19
N GLU A 295 0.73 18.54 46.03
CA GLU A 295 1.08 17.13 45.76
C GLU A 295 -0.10 16.21 45.34
N ASP A 296 -1.26 16.73 44.96
CA ASP A 296 -2.46 15.90 44.81
C ASP A 296 -2.90 15.83 43.33
N ASP A 297 -2.43 14.83 42.57
CA ASP A 297 -3.11 14.23 41.38
C ASP A 297 -2.27 13.14 40.63
N VAL A 298 -1.52 12.27 41.32
CA VAL A 298 -0.65 11.24 40.66
C VAL A 298 -1.40 9.94 40.30
N GLY A 299 -2.73 9.99 40.14
CA GLY A 299 -3.56 8.78 40.14
C GLY A 299 -3.82 8.05 38.81
N ASN A 300 -3.60 8.64 37.62
CA ASN A 300 -4.31 8.12 36.43
C ASN A 300 -3.56 8.05 35.09
N ILE A 301 -2.22 8.11 35.06
CA ILE A 301 -1.45 8.12 33.79
C ILE A 301 -0.64 6.83 33.53
N PHE A 302 -0.59 5.87 34.47
CA PHE A 302 0.22 4.63 34.32
C PHE A 302 -0.57 3.40 33.82
N GLY A 303 -1.60 3.59 33.00
CA GLY A 303 -2.48 2.51 32.52
C GLY A 303 -2.23 1.97 31.11
N ARG A 304 -1.30 2.51 30.31
CA ARG A 304 -1.12 2.09 28.90
C ARG A 304 0.33 2.11 28.44
N CYS A 305 1.11 1.06 28.71
CA CYS A 305 2.33 0.74 27.97
C CYS A 305 2.82 -0.68 28.31
N GLU A 306 2.28 -1.72 27.64
CA GLU A 306 2.77 -3.11 27.78
C GLU A 306 3.88 -3.50 26.78
N LEU A 307 4.21 -2.66 25.78
CA LEU A 307 5.22 -3.00 24.77
C LEU A 307 6.67 -2.99 25.29
N VAL A 308 6.96 -2.24 26.36
CA VAL A 308 8.34 -2.04 26.85
C VAL A 308 8.90 -3.30 27.54
N LYS A 309 8.04 -4.19 28.05
CA LYS A 309 8.48 -5.39 28.78
C LYS A 309 8.89 -6.57 27.88
N VAL A 310 8.30 -6.69 26.69
CA VAL A 310 8.47 -7.89 25.84
C VAL A 310 9.79 -7.85 25.05
N VAL A 311 10.22 -6.67 24.58
CA VAL A 311 11.43 -6.55 23.73
C VAL A 311 12.72 -6.76 24.52
N ASN A 312 12.72 -6.41 25.81
CA ASN A 312 13.89 -6.51 26.68
C ASN A 312 14.26 -7.97 27.03
N GLN A 313 13.35 -8.92 26.82
CA GLN A 313 13.55 -10.33 27.19
C GLN A 313 14.21 -11.18 26.08
N ILE A 314 14.19 -10.73 24.81
CA ILE A 314 14.63 -11.53 23.66
C ILE A 314 16.08 -11.21 23.23
N TYR A 315 16.54 -9.97 23.38
CA TYR A 315 17.80 -9.50 22.77
C TYR A 315 19.00 -9.32 23.72
N GLN A 316 18.80 -9.53 25.03
CA GLN A 316 19.86 -9.43 26.05
C GLN A 316 21.05 -10.41 25.89
N PRO A 317 20.98 -11.60 25.27
CA PRO A 317 22.15 -12.49 25.22
C PRO A 317 23.26 -12.07 24.24
N PHE A 318 23.02 -11.12 23.32
CA PHE A 318 23.91 -10.85 22.18
C PHE A 318 24.67 -9.51 22.23
N LEU A 319 24.48 -8.70 23.28
CA LEU A 319 25.11 -7.38 23.39
C LEU A 319 25.99 -7.30 24.65
N GLN A 320 27.29 -7.50 24.49
CA GLN A 320 28.28 -7.19 25.54
C GLN A 320 28.68 -5.70 25.43
N GLY A 321 28.02 -4.83 26.20
CA GLY A 321 28.37 -3.41 26.36
C GLY A 321 27.15 -2.49 26.53
N PRO A 322 27.30 -1.28 27.11
CA PRO A 322 26.22 -0.30 27.21
C PRO A 322 25.97 0.34 25.85
N THR A 323 25.22 -0.35 24.99
CA THR A 323 24.78 0.16 23.69
C THR A 323 23.43 0.85 23.85
N LEU A 324 23.36 2.15 23.58
CA LEU A 324 22.08 2.86 23.49
C LEU A 324 21.49 2.59 22.10
N THR A 325 20.65 1.58 21.98
CA THR A 325 19.93 1.28 20.73
C THR A 325 18.60 2.03 20.74
N LEU A 326 18.52 3.12 19.99
CA LEU A 326 17.25 3.81 19.72
C LEU A 326 16.49 3.01 18.65
N PHE A 327 15.42 2.32 19.05
CA PHE A 327 14.48 1.74 18.08
C PHE A 327 13.50 2.82 17.65
N LEU A 328 13.70 3.36 16.46
CA LEU A 328 12.64 4.07 15.73
C LEU A 328 11.67 3.00 15.22
N THR A 329 10.59 2.76 15.96
CA THR A 329 9.44 2.04 15.42
C THR A 329 8.69 2.98 14.50
N GLN A 330 9.04 2.92 13.21
CA GLN A 330 8.13 3.35 12.16
C GLN A 330 7.03 2.28 12.09
N GLU A 331 5.87 2.54 12.68
CA GLU A 331 4.67 1.79 12.27
C GLU A 331 4.45 2.10 10.78
N ASN A 332 4.46 1.04 9.97
CA ASN A 332 4.45 1.00 8.51
C ASN A 332 5.82 1.07 7.82
N MET A 333 6.49 -0.09 7.76
CA MET A 333 7.29 -0.43 6.58
C MET A 333 6.37 -0.62 5.38
N MET A 334 6.38 0.35 4.45
CA MET A 334 6.39 0.16 3.00
C MET A 334 6.65 1.53 2.37
N ALA A 335 7.63 1.60 1.46
CA ALA A 335 8.13 2.83 0.87
C ALA A 335 7.00 3.70 0.26
N SER A 336 7.03 5.00 0.52
CA SER A 336 6.20 6.00 -0.16
C SER A 336 6.93 7.35 -0.23
N LEU A 337 7.01 7.90 -1.45
CA LEU A 337 7.46 9.26 -1.75
C LEU A 337 6.57 10.30 -1.06
N VAL A 338 7.16 11.41 -0.57
CA VAL A 338 6.43 12.66 -0.28
C VAL A 338 7.26 13.87 -0.74
N TYR A 339 6.56 14.85 -1.32
CA TYR A 339 7.02 16.02 -2.07
C TYR A 339 7.51 17.20 -1.21
N TRP A 340 8.27 18.09 -1.85
CA TRP A 340 8.87 19.32 -1.31
C TRP A 340 7.92 20.53 -1.30
N VAL A 341 8.07 21.42 -0.31
CA VAL A 341 7.71 22.84 -0.42
C VAL A 341 8.94 23.68 -0.14
N GLN A 342 9.27 24.54 -1.10
CA GLN A 342 10.43 25.43 -1.12
C GLN A 342 10.06 26.80 -0.55
N LEU A 343 10.90 27.38 0.32
CA LEU A 343 11.01 28.83 0.44
C LEU A 343 12.48 29.21 0.34
N LYS A 344 12.79 29.94 -0.73
CA LYS A 344 14.09 30.52 -1.05
C LYS A 344 14.10 32.00 -0.66
N PRO A 345 15.29 32.60 -0.51
CA PRO A 345 15.75 33.50 -1.58
C PRO A 345 16.66 32.83 -2.61
#